data_AF-A0AAN0ITP6-F1
#
_entry.id   AF-A0AAN0ITP6-F1
#
_cell.length_a   1.000
_cell.length_b   1.000
_cell.length_c   1.000
_cell.angle_alpha   90.00
_cell.angle_beta   90.00
_cell.angle_gamma   90.00
#
_symmetry.space_group_name_H-M   'P 1'
#
loop_
_entity.id
_entity.type
_entity.pdbx_description
1 polymer ?
#
loop_
_entity_poly.entity_id
_entity_poly.type
_entity_poly.pdbx_seq_one_letter_code
_entity_poly.pdbx_strand_id
1 'polypeptide(L)'
;MAAKAPDYQPVERYRHSTVRVGDYLYMWGGLQPDLPNVHNNEEKKSMCSVMEVCHLRTGRWEQKPTTGNPPLGVMGYAAAAIGREIFYFGGDCNHPGCYHNSLYSFNVDTFKWKELFPTTSHHGPMMKAYCDMIAIK
;
A
#
# COMPACT_ATOMS: atom_id res chain seq x y z
N MET A 1 23.73 -16.95 26.62
CA MET A 1 23.51 -16.05 25.47
C MET A 1 22.03 -16.10 25.14
N ALA A 2 21.32 -14.98 25.17
CA ALA A 2 19.91 -14.94 24.78
C ALA A 2 19.81 -15.16 23.27
N ALA A 3 18.96 -16.08 22.82
CA ALA A 3 18.71 -16.29 21.40
C ALA A 3 18.15 -14.99 20.81
N LYS A 4 18.80 -14.46 19.77
CA LYS A 4 18.32 -13.30 19.02
C LYS A 4 16.98 -13.68 18.41
N ALA A 5 15.91 -12.95 18.72
CA ALA A 5 14.62 -13.15 18.09
C ALA A 5 14.78 -13.12 16.55
N PRO A 6 14.06 -13.97 15.79
CA PRO A 6 14.16 -13.96 14.34
C PRO A 6 13.83 -12.58 13.79
N ASP A 7 14.69 -12.07 12.89
CA ASP A 7 14.46 -10.78 12.23
C ASP A 7 13.19 -10.92 11.36
N TYR A 8 12.20 -10.05 11.57
CA TYR A 8 10.91 -10.07 10.86
C TYR A 8 11.09 -10.03 9.33
N GLN A 9 10.21 -10.72 8.59
CA GLN A 9 10.15 -10.69 7.13
C GLN A 9 8.70 -10.56 6.66
N PRO A 10 8.42 -9.73 5.64
CA PRO A 10 7.09 -9.66 5.04
C PRO A 10 6.66 -11.00 4.45
N VAL A 11 5.36 -11.28 4.52
CA VAL A 11 4.77 -12.45 3.82
C VAL A 11 4.95 -12.36 2.31
N GLU A 12 5.05 -13.52 1.67
CA GLU A 12 5.12 -13.62 0.21
C GLU A 12 3.92 -12.92 -0.44
N ARG A 13 4.19 -12.14 -1.49
CA ARG A 13 3.16 -11.36 -2.18
C ARG A 13 3.61 -10.93 -3.56
N TYR A 14 2.66 -10.62 -4.45
CA TYR A 14 2.95 -10.06 -5.78
C TYR A 14 1.99 -8.92 -6.12
N ARG A 15 2.27 -8.15 -7.19
CA ARG A 15 1.53 -6.93 -7.58
C ARG A 15 1.48 -5.84 -6.49
N HIS A 16 2.40 -5.88 -5.53
CA HIS A 16 2.68 -4.74 -4.64
C HIS A 16 3.62 -3.75 -5.34
N SER A 17 3.76 -2.56 -4.78
CA SER A 17 4.84 -1.63 -5.11
C SER A 17 5.62 -1.27 -3.85
N THR A 18 6.84 -0.76 -4.05
CA THR A 18 7.67 -0.25 -2.97
C THR A 18 8.09 1.19 -3.27
N VAL A 19 8.03 2.06 -2.27
CA VAL A 19 8.36 3.48 -2.42
C VAL A 19 9.44 3.85 -1.40
N ARG A 20 10.51 4.49 -1.87
CA ARG A 20 11.58 4.99 -1.00
C ARG A 20 11.24 6.37 -0.47
N VAL A 21 11.35 6.55 0.85
CA VAL A 21 11.34 7.87 1.51
C VAL A 21 12.52 7.95 2.49
N GLY A 22 13.49 8.80 2.21
CA GLY A 22 14.74 8.88 2.98
C GLY A 22 15.54 7.56 2.92
N ASP A 23 15.89 7.03 4.09
CA ASP A 23 16.62 5.76 4.26
C ASP A 23 15.71 4.53 4.42
N TYR A 24 14.40 4.70 4.17
CA TYR A 24 13.40 3.65 4.34
C TYR A 24 12.70 3.33 3.03
N LEU A 25 12.37 2.06 2.85
CA LEU A 25 11.50 1.54 1.80
C LEU A 25 10.16 1.13 2.42
N TYR A 26 9.07 1.58 1.83
CA TYR A 26 7.71 1.31 2.29
C TYR A 26 7.02 0.40 1.28
N MET A 27 6.40 -0.68 1.75
CA MET A 27 5.66 -1.63 0.94
C MET A 27 4.28 -1.87 1.56
N TRP A 28 3.24 -1.72 0.73
CA TRP A 28 1.85 -1.86 1.14
C TRP A 28 1.10 -2.81 0.20
N GLY A 29 0.03 -3.44 0.67
CA GLY A 29 -0.83 -4.28 -0.16
C GLY A 29 -0.07 -5.41 -0.88
N GLY A 30 -0.55 -5.73 -2.08
CA GLY A 30 -0.15 -6.89 -2.88
C GLY A 30 -1.07 -8.09 -2.63
N LEU A 31 -1.15 -9.00 -3.61
CA LEU A 31 -1.82 -10.27 -3.39
C LEU A 31 -0.93 -11.11 -2.49
N GLN A 32 -1.45 -11.50 -1.34
CA GLN A 32 -0.79 -12.34 -0.34
C GLN A 32 -1.74 -13.49 0.05
N PRO A 33 -1.23 -14.57 0.67
CA PRO A 33 -2.07 -15.63 1.21
C PRO A 33 -3.22 -15.07 2.05
N ASP A 34 -4.38 -15.71 1.97
CA ASP A 34 -5.60 -15.38 2.71
C ASP A 34 -6.25 -14.01 2.41
N LEU A 35 -5.72 -13.21 1.46
CA LEU A 35 -6.37 -11.96 1.08
C LEU A 35 -7.77 -12.24 0.48
N PRO A 36 -8.87 -11.74 1.09
CA PRO A 36 -10.22 -12.08 0.64
C PRO A 36 -10.52 -11.64 -0.80
N ASN A 37 -11.23 -12.48 -1.54
CA ASN A 37 -11.69 -12.20 -2.91
C ASN A 37 -13.09 -11.54 -2.91
N VAL A 38 -13.24 -10.44 -2.17
CA VAL A 38 -14.49 -9.67 -2.01
C VAL A 38 -14.20 -8.19 -2.12
N HIS A 39 -15.17 -7.36 -2.53
CA HIS A 39 -14.93 -5.92 -2.72
C HIS A 39 -14.35 -5.25 -1.47
N ASN A 40 -14.96 -5.49 -0.30
CA ASN A 40 -14.47 -5.01 0.98
C ASN A 40 -15.07 -5.85 2.12
N ASN A 41 -14.28 -6.16 3.15
CA ASN A 41 -14.72 -6.74 4.42
C ASN A 41 -13.70 -6.40 5.53
N GLU A 42 -14.04 -6.70 6.79
CA GLU A 42 -13.16 -6.40 7.93
C GLU A 42 -11.83 -7.17 7.89
N GLU A 43 -11.82 -8.40 7.38
CA GLU A 43 -10.60 -9.20 7.23
C GLU A 43 -9.61 -8.54 6.25
N LYS A 44 -10.07 -8.15 5.06
CA LYS A 44 -9.28 -7.42 4.08
C LYS A 44 -8.77 -6.10 4.65
N LYS A 45 -9.65 -5.36 5.34
CA LYS A 45 -9.27 -4.09 5.97
C LYS A 45 -8.17 -4.31 7.00
N SER A 46 -8.28 -5.33 7.84
CA SER A 46 -7.26 -5.71 8.82
C SER A 46 -5.91 -6.02 8.15
N MET A 47 -5.91 -6.87 7.12
CA MET A 47 -4.71 -7.23 6.37
C MET A 47 -4.05 -6.06 5.63
N CYS A 48 -4.84 -5.05 5.25
CA CYS A 48 -4.34 -3.85 4.56
C CYS A 48 -4.04 -2.69 5.51
N SER A 49 -4.30 -2.84 6.81
CA SER A 49 -4.05 -1.82 7.84
C SER A 49 -2.63 -1.88 8.41
N VAL A 50 -1.69 -2.49 7.67
CA VAL A 50 -0.27 -2.58 8.02
C VAL A 50 0.60 -2.08 6.87
N MET A 51 1.78 -1.55 7.21
CA MET A 51 2.81 -1.09 6.28
C MET A 51 4.10 -1.86 6.59
N GLU A 52 4.68 -2.50 5.57
CA GLU A 52 5.99 -3.10 5.68
C GLU A 52 7.04 -2.02 5.44
N VAL A 53 8.01 -1.91 6.36
CA VAL A 53 9.05 -0.88 6.32
C VAL A 53 10.41 -1.54 6.38
N CYS A 54 11.28 -1.27 5.41
CA CYS A 54 12.66 -1.72 5.40
C CYS A 54 13.61 -0.55 5.62
N HIS A 55 14.48 -0.66 6.61
CA HIS A 55 15.59 0.28 6.75
C HIS A 55 16.73 -0.12 5.80
N LEU A 56 16.94 0.67 4.75
CA LEU A 56 17.78 0.31 3.60
C LEU A 56 19.25 0.06 3.99
N ARG A 57 19.78 0.76 5.00
CA ARG A 57 21.19 0.60 5.40
C ARG A 57 21.45 -0.70 6.17
N THR A 58 20.43 -1.26 6.80
CA THR A 58 20.57 -2.49 7.62
C THR A 58 19.85 -3.68 7.01
N GLY A 59 18.99 -3.47 6.01
CA GLY A 59 18.14 -4.51 5.40
C GLY A 59 17.08 -5.07 6.36
N ARG A 60 16.85 -4.42 7.51
CA ARG A 60 15.90 -4.90 8.51
C ARG A 60 14.49 -4.47 8.16
N TRP A 61 13.58 -5.43 8.13
CA TRP A 61 12.15 -5.21 7.95
C TRP A 61 11.44 -5.11 9.29
N GLU A 62 10.42 -4.27 9.33
CA GLU A 62 9.46 -4.15 10.41
C GLU A 62 8.06 -3.93 9.83
N GLN A 63 7.05 -4.56 10.43
CA GLN A 63 5.66 -4.29 10.10
C GLN A 63 5.11 -3.25 11.07
N LYS A 64 4.45 -2.21 10.54
CA LYS A 64 3.85 -1.16 11.35
C LYS A 64 2.34 -1.07 11.13
N PRO A 65 1.54 -0.98 12.20
CA PRO A 65 0.13 -0.69 12.06
C PRO A 65 -0.05 0.71 11.46
N THR A 66 -1.12 0.87 10.69
CA THR A 66 -1.52 2.15 10.09
C THR A 66 -2.87 2.57 10.64
N THR A 67 -3.18 3.86 10.50
CA THR A 67 -4.46 4.44 10.91
C THR A 67 -5.16 5.11 9.72
N GLY A 68 -6.46 5.38 9.87
CA GLY A 68 -7.30 5.84 8.76
C GLY A 68 -7.88 4.67 7.98
N ASN A 69 -8.31 4.93 6.74
CA ASN A 69 -8.83 3.90 5.84
C ASN A 69 -7.85 3.72 4.69
N PRO A 70 -7.19 2.55 4.56
CA PRO A 70 -6.33 2.27 3.42
C PRO A 70 -7.15 2.15 2.12
N PRO A 71 -6.52 2.35 0.94
CA PRO A 71 -7.17 2.17 -0.35
C PRO A 71 -7.72 0.75 -0.54
N LEU A 72 -8.81 0.63 -1.32
CA LEU A 72 -9.34 -0.69 -1.73
C LEU A 72 -8.59 -1.30 -2.91
N GLY A 73 -7.96 -0.48 -3.76
CA GLY A 73 -7.09 -0.95 -4.85
C GLY A 73 -5.78 -1.52 -4.31
N VAL A 74 -5.85 -2.70 -3.71
CA VAL A 74 -4.77 -3.33 -2.92
C VAL A 74 -3.67 -3.94 -3.78
N MET A 75 -3.87 -4.13 -5.09
CA MET A 75 -2.89 -4.70 -6.01
C MET A 75 -2.76 -3.88 -7.28
N GLY A 76 -1.57 -3.87 -7.88
CA GLY A 76 -1.33 -3.22 -9.17
C GLY A 76 -1.64 -1.73 -9.16
N TYR A 77 -1.62 -1.09 -8.00
CA TYR A 77 -1.75 0.35 -7.86
C TYR A 77 -0.44 1.04 -8.26
N ALA A 78 -0.52 2.30 -8.67
CA ALA A 78 0.66 3.14 -8.84
C ALA A 78 0.99 3.85 -7.52
N ALA A 79 2.29 4.04 -7.21
CA ALA A 79 2.69 4.76 -6.01
C ALA A 79 3.96 5.58 -6.21
N ALA A 80 4.00 6.78 -5.62
CA ALA A 80 5.16 7.69 -5.68
C ALA A 80 5.20 8.59 -4.45
N ALA A 81 6.39 9.04 -4.05
CA ALA A 81 6.57 9.93 -2.91
C ALA A 81 6.84 11.38 -3.31
N ILE A 82 6.24 12.31 -2.57
CA ILE A 82 6.58 13.74 -2.60
C ILE A 82 6.82 14.17 -1.15
N GLY A 83 8.08 14.48 -0.80
CA GLY A 83 8.46 14.79 0.58
C GLY A 83 8.26 13.61 1.53
N ARG A 84 7.42 13.79 2.57
CA ARG A 84 7.06 12.77 3.58
C ARG A 84 5.68 12.12 3.31
N GLU A 85 5.10 12.37 2.14
CA GLU A 85 3.82 11.78 1.72
C GLU A 85 4.06 10.80 0.57
N ILE A 86 3.47 9.61 0.68
CA ILE A 86 3.39 8.63 -0.42
C ILE A 86 1.97 8.68 -0.99
N PHE A 87 1.86 8.83 -2.30
CA PHE A 87 0.58 8.84 -3.00
C PHE A 87 0.33 7.48 -3.63
N TYR A 88 -0.92 7.02 -3.58
CA TYR A 88 -1.38 5.74 -4.13
C TYR A 88 -2.56 5.99 -5.05
N PHE A 89 -2.49 5.48 -6.28
CA PHE A 89 -3.51 5.69 -7.30
C PHE A 89 -3.96 4.38 -7.94
N GLY A 90 -5.28 4.22 -8.05
CA GLY A 90 -5.92 3.12 -8.76
C GLY A 90 -5.72 1.76 -8.10
N GLY A 91 -5.61 0.72 -8.91
CA GLY A 91 -5.40 -0.67 -8.47
C GLY A 91 -6.63 -1.55 -8.59
N ASP A 92 -6.42 -2.84 -8.31
CA ASP A 92 -7.41 -3.91 -8.29
C ASP A 92 -7.69 -4.30 -6.85
N CYS A 93 -8.97 -4.40 -6.48
CA CYS A 93 -9.37 -4.75 -5.14
C CYS A 93 -9.36 -6.25 -4.84
N ASN A 94 -8.84 -7.11 -5.72
CA ASN A 94 -8.89 -8.57 -5.62
C ASN A 94 -10.33 -9.12 -5.64
N HIS A 95 -11.27 -8.38 -6.23
CA HIS A 95 -12.62 -8.86 -6.53
C HIS A 95 -12.80 -8.81 -8.05
N PRO A 96 -13.48 -9.77 -8.69
CA PRO A 96 -13.46 -9.87 -10.15
C PRO A 96 -13.97 -8.59 -10.82
N GLY A 97 -13.15 -8.01 -11.70
CA GLY A 97 -13.48 -6.77 -12.41
C GLY A 97 -13.54 -5.50 -11.55
N CYS A 98 -13.01 -5.53 -10.32
CA CYS A 98 -13.03 -4.41 -9.38
C CYS A 98 -11.76 -3.55 -9.50
N TYR A 99 -11.79 -2.57 -10.39
CA TYR A 99 -10.71 -1.59 -10.54
C TYR A 99 -11.07 -0.26 -9.89
N HIS A 100 -10.03 0.46 -9.44
CA HIS A 100 -10.16 1.73 -8.77
C HIS A 100 -9.51 2.86 -9.55
N ASN A 101 -9.93 4.09 -9.27
CA ASN A 101 -9.30 5.35 -9.68
C ASN A 101 -9.15 6.33 -8.50
N SER A 102 -9.32 5.86 -7.26
CA SER A 102 -9.12 6.69 -6.08
C SER A 102 -7.66 7.11 -5.93
N LEU A 103 -7.45 8.29 -5.35
CA LEU A 103 -6.14 8.79 -4.95
C LEU A 103 -6.11 8.92 -3.43
N TYR A 104 -5.09 8.33 -2.83
CA TYR A 104 -4.81 8.41 -1.40
C TYR A 104 -3.42 9.00 -1.16
N SER A 105 -3.25 9.64 -0.02
CA SER A 105 -1.92 9.91 0.54
C SER A 105 -1.70 9.12 1.83
N PHE A 106 -0.44 8.81 2.09
CA PHE A 106 0.05 8.16 3.28
C PHE A 106 1.21 8.97 3.86
N ASN A 107 1.03 9.47 5.07
CA ASN A 107 2.06 10.21 5.77
C ASN A 107 3.01 9.24 6.50
N VAL A 108 4.30 9.29 6.18
CA VAL A 108 5.28 8.34 6.74
C VAL A 108 5.76 8.68 8.16
N ASP A 109 5.44 9.87 8.67
CA ASP A 109 5.71 10.26 10.06
C ASP A 109 4.60 9.76 10.99
N THR A 110 3.34 9.87 10.56
CA THR A 110 2.17 9.53 11.38
C THR A 110 1.57 8.16 11.08
N PHE A 111 2.02 7.47 10.02
CA PHE A 111 1.46 6.20 9.55
C PHE A 111 -0.05 6.26 9.32
N LYS A 112 -0.50 7.37 8.70
CA LYS A 112 -1.93 7.66 8.52
C LYS A 112 -2.29 7.77 7.05
N TRP A 113 -3.35 7.06 6.67
CA TRP A 113 -4.00 7.17 5.37
C TRP A 113 -4.95 8.35 5.32
N LYS A 114 -4.99 9.02 4.17
CA LYS A 114 -5.97 10.04 3.83
C LYS A 114 -6.49 9.81 2.41
N GLU A 115 -7.80 9.67 2.28
CA GLU A 115 -8.45 9.71 0.97
C GLU A 115 -8.43 11.14 0.45
N LEU A 116 -7.91 11.35 -0.76
CA LEU A 116 -7.90 12.64 -1.42
C LEU A 116 -9.02 12.72 -2.45
N PHE A 117 -9.18 11.66 -3.24
CA PHE A 117 -10.25 11.54 -4.21
C PHE A 117 -10.81 10.11 -4.17
N PRO A 118 -12.13 9.94 -3.98
CA PRO A 118 -12.76 8.62 -3.94
C PRO A 118 -12.82 8.01 -5.34
N THR A 119 -13.09 6.70 -5.39
CA THR A 119 -13.35 6.03 -6.66
C THR A 119 -14.68 6.53 -7.26
N THR A 120 -14.69 6.88 -8.54
CA THR A 120 -15.89 7.39 -9.24
C THR A 120 -16.01 6.82 -10.66
N SER A 121 -17.24 6.48 -11.06
CA SER A 121 -17.59 6.11 -12.44
C SER A 121 -17.85 7.33 -13.34
N HIS A 122 -17.91 8.54 -12.77
CA HIS A 122 -18.28 9.76 -13.47
C HIS A 122 -17.20 10.84 -13.33
N HIS A 123 -16.88 11.53 -14.43
CA HIS A 123 -16.03 12.72 -14.46
C HIS A 123 -14.69 12.59 -13.72
N GLY A 124 -13.92 11.53 -14.01
CA GLY A 124 -12.59 11.31 -13.45
C GLY A 124 -11.71 10.45 -14.37
N PRO A 125 -10.45 10.16 -13.98
CA PRO A 125 -9.61 9.22 -14.72
C PRO A 125 -10.28 7.85 -14.79
N MET A 126 -10.07 7.08 -15.87
CA MET A 126 -10.59 5.71 -15.91
C MET A 126 -10.05 4.86 -14.75
N MET A 127 -10.92 4.01 -14.20
CA MET A 127 -10.54 2.95 -13.26
C MET A 127 -9.56 2.00 -13.95
N LYS A 128 -8.42 1.73 -13.29
CA LYS A 128 -7.33 0.94 -13.88
C LYS A 128 -6.44 0.35 -12.81
N ALA A 129 -5.74 -0.71 -13.19
CA ALA A 129 -4.65 -1.33 -12.45
C ALA A 129 -3.44 -1.50 -13.39
N TYR A 130 -2.30 -1.85 -12.83
CA TYR A 130 -1.02 -2.00 -13.53
C TYR A 130 -0.55 -0.71 -14.21
N CYS A 131 -0.92 0.44 -13.65
CA CYS A 131 -0.37 1.74 -14.04
C CYS A 131 0.85 2.09 -13.18
N ASP A 132 1.57 3.14 -13.58
CA ASP A 132 2.72 3.67 -12.86
C ASP A 132 2.53 5.17 -12.55
N MET A 133 3.30 5.68 -11.59
CA MET A 133 3.31 7.07 -11.19
C MET A 133 4.73 7.50 -10.86
N ILE A 134 5.14 8.65 -11.40
CA ILE A 134 6.46 9.21 -11.17
C ILE A 134 6.27 10.61 -10.60
N ALA A 135 6.96 10.90 -9.49
CA ALA A 135 7.06 12.24 -8.96
C ALA A 135 8.23 12.98 -9.65
N ILE A 136 7.93 14.11 -10.30
CA ILE A 136 8.93 14.97 -10.93
C ILE A 136 9.29 16.09 -9.94
N LYS A 137 10.58 16.38 -9.82
CA LYS A 137 11.11 17.49 -9.03
C LYS A 137 11.26 18.75 -9.88
#